data_AF-A0AAU9Y802-F1
#
_entry.id   AF-A0AAU9Y802-F1
#
_cell.length_a   1.000
_cell.length_b   1.000
_cell.length_c   1.000
_cell.angle_alpha   90.00
_cell.angle_beta   90.00
_cell.angle_gamma   90.00
#
_symmetry.space_group_name_H-M   'P 1'
#
loop_
_entity.id
_entity.type
_entity.pdbx_description
1 polymer ?
#
loop_
_entity_poly.entity_id
_entity_poly.type
_entity_poly.pdbx_seq_one_letter_code
_entity_poly.pdbx_strand_id
1 'polypeptide(L)'
;MRQAHRDEKLQRKKTERNYHLQIKVGEKFRWFFENINHDKTEYSSSEVCELIERYLHRFDKELQEINEQNSIKGRQGRAHASREDTLRNVIERERELYNTCGIGRL
;
A
#
# COMPACT_ATOMS: atom_id res chain seq x y z
N MET A 1 -1.23 17.85 35.57
CA MET A 1 -1.59 16.41 35.53
C MET A 1 -2.51 16.06 34.35
N ARG A 2 -3.79 16.47 34.32
CA ARG A 2 -4.72 16.11 33.22
C ARG A 2 -4.32 16.65 31.83
N GLN A 3 -3.81 17.89 31.76
CA GLN A 3 -3.36 18.51 30.51
C GLN A 3 -2.13 17.79 29.94
N ALA A 4 -1.09 17.60 30.76
CA ALA A 4 0.13 16.88 30.39
C ALA A 4 -0.15 15.47 29.85
N HIS A 5 -1.06 14.72 30.47
CA HIS A 5 -1.45 13.39 29.99
C HIS A 5 -2.24 13.43 28.67
N ARG A 6 -3.02 14.49 28.41
CA ARG A 6 -3.67 14.70 27.10
C ARG A 6 -2.63 15.03 26.03
N ASP A 7 -1.68 15.89 26.33
CA ASP A 7 -0.63 16.31 25.40
C ASP A 7 0.31 15.15 25.06
N GLU A 8 0.68 14.33 26.04
CA GLU A 8 1.45 13.10 25.84
C GLU A 8 0.72 12.11 24.91
N LYS A 9 -0.58 11.87 25.13
CA LYS A 9 -1.38 11.00 24.26
C LYS A 9 -1.50 11.56 22.84
N LEU A 10 -1.57 12.88 22.68
CA LEU A 10 -1.61 13.53 21.38
C LEU A 10 -0.26 13.39 20.65
N GLN A 11 0.86 13.62 21.35
CA GLN A 11 2.19 13.46 20.79
C GLN A 11 2.46 12.02 20.37
N ARG A 12 2.07 11.04 21.20
CA ARG A 12 2.20 9.62 20.85
C ARG A 12 1.46 9.28 19.56
N LYS A 13 0.20 9.70 19.42
CA LYS A 13 -0.59 9.52 18.19
C LYS A 13 0.04 10.20 16.98
N LYS A 14 0.69 11.36 17.17
CA LYS A 14 1.37 12.10 16.09
C LYS A 14 2.62 11.35 15.64
N THR A 15 3.42 10.85 16.57
CA THR A 15 4.62 10.03 16.29
C THR A 15 4.25 8.71 15.61
N GLU A 16 3.24 8.00 16.11
CA GLU A 16 2.73 6.75 15.49
C GLU A 16 2.26 7.01 14.06
N ARG A 17 1.52 8.11 13.83
CA ARG A 17 1.06 8.49 12.49
C ARG A 17 2.22 8.84 11.56
N ASN A 18 3.19 9.61 12.03
CA ASN A 18 4.37 9.98 11.25
C ASN A 18 5.22 8.76 10.89
N TYR A 19 5.41 7.83 11.83
CA TYR A 19 6.09 6.57 11.58
C TYR A 19 5.36 5.76 10.50
N HIS A 20 4.03 5.63 10.61
CA HIS A 20 3.23 4.91 9.63
C HIS A 20 3.25 5.57 8.24
N LEU A 21 3.23 6.90 8.18
CA LEU A 21 3.40 7.67 6.96
C LEU A 21 4.79 7.46 6.35
N GLN A 22 5.85 7.58 7.14
CA GLN A 22 7.22 7.35 6.66
C GLN A 22 7.42 5.93 6.14
N ILE A 23 6.90 4.92 6.85
CA ILE A 23 6.99 3.53 6.41
C ILE A 23 6.22 3.36 5.09
N LYS A 24 4.96 3.78 5.01
CA LYS A 24 4.14 3.59 3.79
C LYS A 24 4.66 4.36 2.59
N VAL A 25 5.06 5.62 2.79
CA VAL A 25 5.63 6.45 1.72
C VAL A 25 7.02 5.93 1.34
N GLY A 26 7.81 5.51 2.31
CA GLY A 26 9.12 4.90 2.08
C GLY A 26 9.04 3.57 1.33
N GLU A 27 8.08 2.71 1.67
CA GLU A 27 7.81 1.46 0.97
C GLU A 27 7.37 1.70 -0.47
N LYS A 28 6.50 2.70 -0.70
CA LYS A 28 6.11 3.11 -2.04
C LYS A 28 7.31 3.56 -2.87
N PHE A 29 8.11 4.50 -2.35
CA PHE A 29 9.30 4.98 -3.05
C PHE A 29 10.33 3.88 -3.26
N ARG A 30 10.55 3.01 -2.27
CA ARG A 30 11.46 1.87 -2.38
C ARG A 30 11.02 0.94 -3.50
N TRP A 31 9.74 0.58 -3.57
CA TRP A 31 9.24 -0.29 -4.63
C TRP A 31 9.50 0.33 -6.01
N PHE A 32 9.18 1.61 -6.21
CA PHE A 32 9.45 2.27 -7.49
C PHE A 32 10.95 2.30 -7.79
N PHE A 33 11.79 2.64 -6.80
CA PHE A 33 13.24 2.65 -6.97
C PHE A 33 13.79 1.28 -7.40
N GLU A 34 13.29 0.19 -6.83
CA GLU A 34 13.73 -1.17 -7.17
C GLU A 34 13.18 -1.68 -8.51
N ASN A 35 12.11 -1.07 -9.04
CA ASN A 35 11.41 -1.52 -10.25
C ASN A 35 11.59 -0.57 -11.45
N ILE A 36 12.27 0.55 -11.29
CA ILE A 36 12.71 1.39 -12.41
C ILE A 36 13.99 0.85 -13.04
N ASN A 37 14.19 1.18 -14.31
CA ASN A 37 15.45 0.98 -15.00
C ASN A 37 16.33 2.21 -14.70
N HIS A 38 17.37 2.00 -13.89
CA HIS A 38 18.30 3.07 -13.50
C HIS A 38 19.13 3.64 -14.66
N ASP A 39 19.29 2.89 -15.75
CA ASP A 39 20.03 3.33 -16.93
C ASP A 39 19.20 4.26 -17.83
N LYS A 40 17.90 4.37 -17.54
CA LYS A 40 16.96 5.14 -18.35
C LYS A 40 16.78 6.56 -17.81
N THR A 41 16.94 7.55 -18.67
CA THR A 41 16.81 8.98 -18.31
C THR A 41 15.39 9.52 -18.44
N GLU A 42 14.56 8.91 -19.29
CA GLU A 42 13.20 9.37 -19.59
C GLU A 42 12.22 8.21 -19.70
N TYR A 43 11.00 8.42 -19.22
CA TYR A 43 9.89 7.48 -19.35
C TYR A 43 8.78 8.14 -20.16
N SER A 44 8.21 7.40 -21.11
CA SER A 44 6.99 7.84 -21.79
C SER A 44 5.79 7.71 -20.83
N SER A 45 4.69 8.44 -21.13
CA SER A 45 3.45 8.29 -20.37
C SER A 45 2.99 6.83 -20.25
N SER A 46 3.08 6.05 -21.34
CA SER A 46 2.65 4.65 -21.36
C SER A 46 3.48 3.80 -20.40
N GLU A 47 4.78 4.03 -20.34
CA GLU A 47 5.68 3.27 -19.46
C GLU A 47 5.48 3.65 -17.99
N VAL A 48 5.19 4.92 -17.71
CA VAL A 48 4.79 5.35 -16.36
C VAL A 48 3.49 4.68 -15.95
N CYS A 49 2.48 4.66 -16.83
CA CYS A 49 1.21 3.97 -16.59
C CYS A 49 1.41 2.47 -16.33
N GLU A 50 2.23 1.79 -17.13
CA GLU A 50 2.57 0.38 -16.92
C GLU A 50 3.28 0.15 -15.58
N LEU A 51 4.22 1.01 -15.21
CA LEU A 51 4.96 0.90 -13.95
C LEU A 51 4.02 1.08 -12.75
N ILE A 52 3.07 2.02 -12.85
CA ILE A 52 2.04 2.22 -11.83
C ILE A 52 1.09 1.02 -11.77
N GLU A 53 0.68 0.44 -12.90
CA GLU A 53 -0.19 -0.74 -12.88
C GLU A 53 0.53 -1.94 -12.25
N ARG A 54 1.82 -2.15 -12.55
CA ARG A 54 2.65 -3.16 -11.85
C ARG A 54 2.72 -2.90 -10.35
N TYR A 55 2.83 -1.63 -9.93
CA TYR A 55 2.79 -1.27 -8.51
C TYR A 55 1.45 -1.64 -7.87
N LEU A 56 0.33 -1.36 -8.53
CA LEU A 56 -1.01 -1.66 -8.02
C LEU A 56 -1.27 -3.17 -7.91
N HIS A 57 -0.65 -3.98 -8.77
CA HIS A 57 -0.73 -5.44 -8.76
C HIS A 57 0.35 -6.14 -7.89
N ARG A 58 1.19 -5.39 -7.16
CA ARG A 58 2.31 -5.96 -6.38
C ARG A 58 1.90 -6.99 -5.31
N PHE A 59 0.65 -6.96 -4.87
CA PHE A 59 0.12 -7.86 -3.85
C PHE A 59 -0.74 -8.99 -4.42
N ASP A 60 -0.95 -9.05 -5.74
CA ASP A 60 -1.84 -10.04 -6.35
C ASP A 60 -1.43 -11.47 -6.02
N LYS A 61 -0.13 -11.76 -6.06
CA LYS A 61 0.41 -13.07 -5.70
C LYS A 61 0.12 -13.42 -4.23
N GLU A 62 0.38 -12.49 -3.30
CA GLU A 62 0.11 -12.70 -1.86
C GLU A 62 -1.39 -12.90 -1.60
N LEU A 63 -2.24 -12.11 -2.26
CA LEU A 63 -3.70 -12.23 -2.15
C LEU A 63 -4.20 -13.55 -2.74
N GLN A 64 -3.64 -14.01 -3.85
CA GLN A 64 -3.96 -15.29 -4.45
C GLN A 64 -3.61 -16.45 -3.51
N GLU A 65 -2.40 -16.46 -2.95
CA GLU A 65 -1.97 -17.48 -1.98
C GLU A 65 -2.89 -17.52 -0.74
N ILE A 66 -3.28 -16.35 -0.21
CA ILE A 66 -4.24 -16.27 0.91
C ILE A 66 -5.61 -16.84 0.51
N ASN A 67 -6.11 -16.50 -0.68
CA ASN A 67 -7.39 -17.00 -1.17
C ASN A 67 -7.39 -18.52 -1.36
N GLU A 68 -6.31 -19.09 -1.89
CA GLU A 68 -6.15 -20.54 -2.07
C GLU A 68 -6.16 -21.27 -0.73
N GLN A 69 -5.40 -20.78 0.25
CA GLN A 69 -5.38 -21.33 1.60
C GLN A 69 -6.75 -21.26 2.28
N ASN A 70 -7.48 -20.16 2.09
CA ASN A 70 -8.82 -19.98 2.65
C ASN A 70 -9.86 -20.87 1.98
N SER A 71 -9.73 -21.10 0.67
CA SER A 71 -10.63 -21.99 -0.08
C SER A 71 -10.56 -23.44 0.40
N ILE A 72 -9.40 -23.87 0.92
CA ILE A 72 -9.19 -25.22 1.46
C ILE A 72 -9.80 -25.38 2.87
N LYS A 73 -9.90 -24.30 3.66
CA LYS A 73 -10.25 -24.35 5.09
C LYS A 73 -11.75 -24.48 5.39
N GLY A 74 -12.62 -24.37 4.39
CA GLY A 74 -14.06 -24.65 4.53
C GLY A 74 -14.72 -23.90 5.69
N ARG A 75 -15.22 -24.63 6.70
CA ARG A 75 -15.92 -24.06 7.87
C ARG A 75 -15.00 -23.50 8.96
N GLN A 76 -13.69 -23.70 8.87
CA GLN A 76 -12.75 -22.99 9.74
C GLN A 76 -12.53 -21.62 9.11
N GLY A 77 -12.89 -20.54 9.82
CA GLY A 77 -12.92 -19.17 9.30
C GLY A 77 -11.64 -18.70 8.61
N ARG A 78 -11.70 -17.51 7.99
CA ARG A 78 -10.62 -16.94 7.18
C ARG A 78 -9.29 -16.86 7.95
N ALA A 79 -8.29 -17.60 7.48
CA ALA A 79 -6.91 -17.39 7.86
C ALA A 79 -6.40 -16.10 7.23
N HIS A 80 -5.50 -15.41 7.93
CA HIS A 80 -4.88 -14.16 7.47
C HIS A 80 -5.87 -13.02 7.12
N ALA A 81 -7.10 -13.04 7.65
CA ALA A 81 -8.13 -12.04 7.35
C ALA A 81 -7.66 -10.59 7.55
N SER A 82 -6.98 -10.31 8.66
CA SER A 82 -6.43 -8.97 8.95
C SER A 82 -5.42 -8.49 7.89
N ARG A 83 -4.56 -9.41 7.41
CA ARG A 83 -3.56 -9.10 6.39
C ARG A 83 -4.22 -8.88 5.03
N GLU A 84 -5.12 -9.78 4.63
CA GLU A 84 -5.91 -9.68 3.41
C GLU A 84 -6.69 -8.36 3.35
N ASP A 85 -7.39 -8.00 4.42
CA ASP A 85 -8.16 -6.77 4.51
C ASP A 85 -7.23 -5.54 4.47
N THR A 86 -6.07 -5.58 5.13
CA THR A 86 -5.08 -4.49 5.07
C THR A 86 -4.59 -4.29 3.63
N LEU A 87 -4.22 -5.37 2.94
CA LEU A 87 -3.72 -5.31 1.57
C LEU A 87 -4.78 -4.77 0.60
N ARG A 88 -6.01 -5.29 0.67
CA ARG A 88 -7.12 -4.80 -0.15
C ARG A 88 -7.39 -3.32 0.08
N ASN A 89 -7.46 -2.88 1.34
CA ASN A 89 -7.67 -1.47 1.68
C ASN A 89 -6.56 -0.55 1.13
N VAL A 90 -5.31 -1.03 1.13
CA VAL A 90 -4.19 -0.26 0.56
C VAL A 90 -4.33 -0.13 -0.95
N ILE A 91 -4.58 -1.23 -1.67
CA ILE A 91 -4.74 -1.23 -3.13
C ILE A 91 -5.94 -0.39 -3.55
N GLU A 92 -7.08 -0.54 -2.88
CA GLU A 92 -8.30 0.20 -3.18
C GLU A 92 -8.07 1.72 -3.07
N ARG A 93 -7.47 2.16 -1.96
CA ARG A 93 -7.12 3.57 -1.78
C ARG A 93 -6.12 4.07 -2.82
N GLU A 94 -5.12 3.25 -3.19
CA GLU A 94 -4.14 3.63 -4.20
C GLU A 94 -4.74 3.70 -5.61
N ARG A 95 -5.64 2.79 -5.97
CA ARG A 95 -6.40 2.82 -7.23
C ARG A 95 -7.32 4.04 -7.28
N GLU A 96 -8.01 4.36 -6.19
CA GLU A 96 -8.85 5.56 -6.11
C GLU A 96 -8.01 6.83 -6.33
N LEU A 97 -6.86 6.96 -5.66
CA LEU A 97 -5.95 8.10 -5.85
C LEU A 97 -5.43 8.16 -7.29
N TYR A 98 -5.04 7.04 -7.87
CA TYR A 98 -4.56 6.98 -9.26
C TYR A 98 -5.63 7.47 -10.26
N ASN A 99 -6.88 7.03 -10.08
CA ASN A 99 -8.01 7.39 -10.93
C ASN A 99 -8.45 8.85 -10.77
N THR A 100 -8.31 9.41 -9.55
CA THR A 100 -8.84 10.75 -9.21
C THR A 100 -7.80 11.87 -9.32
N CYS A 101 -6.51 11.58 -9.13
CA CYS A 101 -5.44 12.59 -9.22
C CYS A 101 -4.97 12.91 -10.65
N GLY A 102 -5.62 12.36 -11.68
CA GLY A 102 -5.30 12.64 -13.09
C GLY A 102 -4.11 11.85 -13.66
N ILE A 103 -3.38 11.11 -12.82
CA ILE A 103 -2.25 10.27 -13.23
C ILE A 103 -2.73 9.11 -14.12
N GLY A 104 -3.92 8.56 -13.86
CA GLY A 104 -4.53 7.54 -14.73
C GLY A 104 -5.08 8.03 -16.07
N ARG A 105 -4.88 9.31 -16.43
CA ARG A 105 -5.25 9.88 -17.74
C ARG A 105 -4.05 10.39 -18.55
N LEU A 106 -2.83 10.00 -18.17
CA LEU A 106 -1.58 10.36 -18.85
C LEU A 106 -1.42 9.71 -20.23
#